data_AF-A0A813BSW7-F1
#
_entry.id   AF-A0A813BSW7-F1
#
_cell.length_a   1.000
_cell.length_b   1.000
_cell.length_c   1.000
_cell.angle_alpha   90.00
_cell.angle_beta   90.00
_cell.angle_gamma   90.00
#
_symmetry.space_group_name_H-M   'P 1'
#
loop_
_entity.id
_entity.type
_entity.pdbx_description
1 polymer ?
#
loop_
_entity_poly.entity_id
_entity_poly.type
_entity_poly.pdbx_seq_one_letter_code
_entity_poly.pdbx_strand_id
1 'polypeptide(L)'
;MDPQGDKGPPPALTFQEAVLWARRFRERMFTSYRDVFDKFDDDGNDSIDLREIKNVIRELGFTIPQKTVHELIVEARRRGDILNSDLDGLDYDSFVHFMQLLNENDGFNKQEIDRIVKTFKKYDKDRSGDINTLELSDMMREMGQAPCIEEVRTLLSAVDINGNGVLDEREFIRFSRLFREKQLARAKMVFMNHADRQLSPEMIPASQVDLAIHVLLADEAVEVAPLPPEEGLSKDQPIEFDEFVELADRMRERLIWTSKKFAGFGEAEVNEIRQIFDSFDTKRAGSLKPNEASELLKSLGIEVRSVEERIALSEQIGTACQEAQEAGAEAVVDGQVNFWVFLQLFRAMKRKQDEEKERRLMSVCEEVKFNSQEVNQFQEVFEQCWSSLYTDGVTSDTKQIPRTAVYKLFRNMGMRLEGRNRQALDDQLNALQAQKGIDFPNFLLLMRWMLDVDFCSISSSKQPGT
;
A
#
# COMPACT_ATOMS: atom_id res chain seq x y z
N MET A 1 26.83 -1.92 -51.68
CA MET A 1 26.94 -0.53 -51.23
C MET A 1 25.54 0.05 -51.21
N ASP A 2 24.88 0.01 -50.06
CA ASP A 2 24.50 1.20 -49.27
C ASP A 2 23.79 0.73 -47.99
N PRO A 3 23.78 1.53 -46.91
CA PRO A 3 24.19 1.08 -45.60
C PRO A 3 23.02 1.03 -44.61
N GLN A 4 23.34 0.48 -43.44
CA GLN A 4 22.58 0.47 -42.21
C GLN A 4 21.80 1.78 -41.98
N GLY A 5 20.47 1.67 -42.06
CA GLY A 5 19.55 2.66 -41.50
C GLY A 5 19.41 2.40 -40.00
N ASP A 6 20.14 3.20 -39.24
CA ASP A 6 19.96 3.49 -37.82
C ASP A 6 18.45 3.59 -37.47
N LYS A 7 17.91 2.54 -36.83
CA LYS A 7 16.58 2.61 -36.22
C LYS A 7 16.74 3.28 -34.85
N GLY A 8 16.77 4.61 -34.87
CA GLY A 8 16.54 5.41 -33.68
C GLY A 8 15.22 5.01 -32.98
N PRO A 9 15.00 5.48 -31.74
CA PRO A 9 13.76 5.20 -31.01
C PRO A 9 12.55 5.53 -31.89
N PRO A 10 11.44 4.77 -31.77
CA PRO A 10 10.26 4.97 -32.61
C PRO A 10 9.88 6.46 -32.58
N PRO A 11 9.52 7.06 -33.74
CA PRO A 11 9.24 8.49 -33.81
C PRO A 11 8.17 8.82 -32.75
N ALA A 12 8.51 9.75 -31.86
CA ALA A 12 7.57 10.26 -30.87
C ALA A 12 6.33 10.76 -31.63
N LEU A 13 5.15 10.33 -31.18
CA LEU A 13 3.87 10.72 -31.77
C LEU A 13 3.88 12.23 -32.01
N THR A 14 3.63 12.66 -33.25
CA THR A 14 3.51 14.09 -33.53
C THR A 14 2.28 14.64 -32.79
N PHE A 15 2.27 15.93 -32.42
CA PHE A 15 1.14 16.54 -31.73
C PHE A 15 -0.20 16.32 -32.48
N GLN A 16 -0.16 16.33 -33.82
CA GLN A 16 -1.33 16.10 -34.66
C GLN A 16 -1.80 14.64 -34.65
N GLU A 17 -0.88 13.68 -34.60
CA GLU A 17 -1.19 12.26 -34.40
C GLU A 17 -1.66 11.98 -32.97
N ALA A 18 -1.10 12.65 -31.96
CA ALA A 18 -1.52 12.56 -30.57
C ALA A 18 -2.93 13.13 -30.37
N VAL A 19 -3.28 14.22 -31.04
CA VAL A 19 -4.64 14.77 -31.06
C VAL A 19 -5.61 13.85 -31.79
N LEU A 20 -5.21 13.24 -32.90
CA LEU A 20 -6.03 12.26 -33.62
C LEU A 20 -6.22 10.96 -32.82
N TRP A 21 -5.19 10.52 -32.10
CA TRP A 21 -5.26 9.36 -31.22
C TRP A 21 -6.09 9.67 -29.98
N ALA A 22 -5.90 10.83 -29.34
CA ALA A 22 -6.74 11.31 -28.26
C ALA A 22 -8.19 11.47 -28.72
N ARG A 23 -8.44 11.95 -29.93
CA ARG A 23 -9.78 12.05 -30.52
C ARG A 23 -10.39 10.67 -30.75
N ARG A 24 -9.66 9.72 -31.34
CA ARG A 24 -10.14 8.34 -31.58
C ARG A 24 -10.31 7.53 -30.30
N PHE A 25 -9.43 7.72 -29.33
CA PHE A 25 -9.53 7.14 -27.99
C PHE A 25 -10.74 7.69 -27.27
N ARG A 26 -10.95 9.02 -27.34
CA ARG A 26 -12.14 9.68 -26.80
C ARG A 26 -13.42 9.24 -27.52
N GLU A 27 -13.41 9.15 -28.86
CA GLU A 27 -14.53 8.63 -29.66
C GLU A 27 -14.86 7.17 -29.31
N ARG A 28 -13.85 6.33 -29.04
CA ARG A 28 -14.02 4.93 -28.61
C ARG A 28 -14.57 4.82 -27.19
N MET A 29 -14.12 5.69 -26.27
CA MET A 29 -14.70 5.84 -24.93
C MET A 29 -16.15 6.37 -25.00
N PHE A 30 -16.45 7.32 -25.90
CA PHE A 30 -17.79 7.86 -26.12
C PHE A 30 -18.77 6.84 -26.70
N THR A 31 -18.36 6.03 -27.67
CA THR A 31 -19.18 4.91 -28.14
C THR A 31 -19.44 3.92 -27.01
N SER A 32 -18.44 3.67 -26.15
CA SER A 32 -18.65 2.86 -24.95
C SER A 32 -19.64 3.49 -23.97
N TYR A 33 -19.66 4.83 -23.82
CA TYR A 33 -20.61 5.50 -22.92
C TYR A 33 -22.04 5.53 -23.47
N ARG A 34 -22.23 5.61 -24.79
CA ARG A 34 -23.55 5.46 -25.41
C ARG A 34 -24.08 4.05 -25.28
N ASP A 35 -23.26 3.04 -25.56
CA ASP A 35 -23.66 1.64 -25.39
C ASP A 35 -24.00 1.32 -23.92
N VAL A 36 -23.30 1.95 -22.97
CA VAL A 36 -23.63 1.86 -21.53
C VAL A 36 -24.91 2.63 -21.23
N PHE A 37 -25.07 3.86 -21.72
CA PHE A 37 -26.27 4.66 -21.49
C PHE A 37 -27.53 3.92 -21.97
N ASP A 38 -27.52 3.47 -23.23
CA ASP A 38 -28.65 2.76 -23.86
C ASP A 38 -28.92 1.39 -23.21
N LYS A 39 -27.93 0.80 -22.52
CA LYS A 39 -28.10 -0.47 -21.78
C LYS A 39 -28.78 -0.28 -20.42
N PHE A 40 -28.60 0.88 -19.79
CA PHE A 40 -29.04 1.13 -18.41
C PHE A 40 -30.21 2.10 -18.30
N ASP A 41 -30.59 2.78 -19.38
CA ASP A 41 -31.90 3.44 -19.56
C ASP A 41 -32.98 2.37 -19.81
N ASP A 42 -33.37 1.67 -18.74
CA ASP A 42 -34.26 0.51 -18.80
C ASP A 42 -35.71 0.91 -19.14
N ASP A 43 -36.09 2.15 -18.82
CA ASP A 43 -37.43 2.70 -19.08
C ASP A 43 -37.52 3.49 -20.41
N GLY A 44 -36.40 3.71 -21.08
CA GLY A 44 -36.30 4.37 -22.38
C GLY A 44 -36.70 5.83 -22.32
N ASN A 45 -36.47 6.48 -21.17
CA ASN A 45 -36.86 7.86 -20.94
C ASN A 45 -35.78 8.87 -21.40
N ASP A 46 -34.70 8.39 -22.05
CA ASP A 46 -33.53 9.16 -22.50
C ASP A 46 -32.81 9.89 -21.34
N SER A 47 -32.93 9.36 -20.12
CA SER A 47 -32.27 9.86 -18.91
C SER A 47 -31.91 8.73 -17.96
N ILE A 48 -30.83 8.91 -17.19
CA ILE A 48 -30.40 7.94 -16.18
C ILE A 48 -30.70 8.48 -14.80
N ASP A 49 -31.53 7.78 -14.04
CA ASP A 49 -31.86 8.13 -12.67
C ASP A 49 -30.77 7.68 -11.66
N LEU A 50 -30.92 8.05 -10.38
CA LEU A 50 -29.95 7.70 -9.33
C LEU A 50 -29.85 6.20 -9.02
N ARG A 51 -30.84 5.39 -9.39
CA ARG A 51 -30.82 3.93 -9.22
C ARG A 51 -30.09 3.30 -10.40
N GLU A 52 -30.35 3.77 -11.60
CA GLU A 52 -29.70 3.33 -12.85
C GLU A 52 -28.22 3.69 -12.85
N ILE A 53 -27.86 4.90 -12.40
CA ILE A 53 -26.45 5.31 -12.30
C ILE A 53 -25.65 4.43 -11.34
N LYS A 54 -26.28 3.91 -10.26
CA LYS A 54 -25.63 2.98 -9.31
C LYS A 54 -25.28 1.66 -10.00
N ASN A 55 -26.11 1.19 -10.92
CA ASN A 55 -25.86 -0.01 -11.71
C ASN A 55 -24.76 0.23 -12.74
N VAL A 56 -24.75 1.39 -13.40
CA VAL A 56 -23.68 1.81 -14.32
C VAL A 56 -22.32 1.83 -13.61
N ILE A 57 -22.23 2.52 -12.47
CA ILE A 57 -20.98 2.65 -11.69
C ILE A 57 -20.44 1.27 -11.29
N ARG A 58 -21.34 0.35 -10.92
CA ARG A 58 -20.98 -1.03 -10.57
C ARG A 58 -20.43 -1.83 -11.76
N GLU A 59 -21.04 -1.72 -12.93
CA GLU A 59 -20.58 -2.39 -14.15
C GLU A 59 -19.19 -1.89 -14.57
N LEU A 60 -18.92 -0.61 -14.33
CA LEU A 60 -17.61 0.00 -14.60
C LEU A 60 -16.55 -0.37 -13.54
N GLY A 61 -16.90 -1.20 -12.56
CA GLY A 61 -15.99 -1.68 -11.52
C GLY A 61 -15.82 -0.72 -10.35
N PHE A 62 -16.61 0.33 -10.24
CA PHE A 62 -16.56 1.24 -9.10
C PHE A 62 -17.56 0.82 -8.02
N THR A 63 -17.14 0.88 -6.75
CA THR A 63 -18.03 0.75 -5.60
C THR A 63 -18.02 2.08 -4.86
N ILE A 64 -19.08 2.88 -5.02
CA ILE A 64 -19.17 4.24 -4.48
C ILE A 64 -20.45 4.36 -3.64
N PRO A 65 -20.39 4.95 -2.43
CA PRO A 65 -21.59 5.24 -1.63
C PRO A 65 -22.57 6.16 -2.37
N GLN A 66 -23.87 5.98 -2.16
CA GLN A 66 -24.89 6.75 -2.88
C GLN A 66 -24.79 8.24 -2.57
N LYS A 67 -24.46 8.58 -1.33
CA LYS A 67 -24.16 9.96 -0.91
C LYS A 67 -23.05 10.61 -1.74
N THR A 68 -21.95 9.89 -2.00
CA THR A 68 -20.83 10.39 -2.82
C THR A 68 -21.23 10.60 -4.27
N VAL A 69 -22.05 9.70 -4.84
CA VAL A 69 -22.61 9.87 -6.19
C VAL A 69 -23.45 11.15 -6.29
N HIS A 70 -24.31 11.39 -5.30
CA HIS A 70 -25.11 12.62 -5.24
C HIS A 70 -24.23 13.88 -5.17
N GLU A 71 -23.19 13.87 -4.32
CA GLU A 71 -22.23 14.98 -4.20
C GLU A 71 -21.49 15.26 -5.52
N LEU A 72 -21.11 14.22 -6.27
CA LEU A 72 -20.47 14.34 -7.58
C LEU A 72 -21.40 14.99 -8.61
N ILE A 73 -22.67 14.59 -8.66
CA ILE A 73 -23.67 15.19 -9.56
C ILE A 73 -23.88 16.68 -9.21
N VAL A 74 -23.95 17.01 -7.92
CA VAL A 74 -24.07 18.40 -7.45
C VAL A 74 -22.84 19.24 -7.81
N GLU A 75 -21.63 18.69 -7.70
CA GLU A 75 -20.40 19.39 -8.08
C GLU A 75 -20.30 19.58 -9.61
N ALA A 76 -20.65 18.57 -10.40
CA ALA A 76 -20.70 18.67 -11.86
C ALA A 76 -21.67 19.77 -12.32
N ARG A 77 -22.82 19.90 -11.66
CA ARG A 77 -23.72 21.06 -11.85
C ARG A 77 -23.10 22.38 -11.45
N ARG A 78 -22.40 22.45 -10.31
CA ARG A 78 -21.75 23.67 -9.84
C ARG A 78 -20.67 24.17 -10.81
N ARG A 79 -19.92 23.26 -11.44
CA ARG A 79 -18.96 23.59 -12.51
C ARG A 79 -19.62 24.08 -13.81
N GLY A 80 -20.91 23.81 -13.99
CA GLY A 80 -21.63 24.06 -15.23
C GLY A 80 -21.46 22.97 -16.29
N ASP A 81 -20.92 21.80 -15.88
CA ASP A 81 -20.68 20.65 -16.76
C ASP A 81 -21.99 19.89 -17.04
N ILE A 82 -22.94 19.93 -16.10
CA ILE A 82 -24.29 19.37 -16.24
C ILE A 82 -25.29 20.53 -16.42
N LEU A 83 -26.06 20.48 -17.51
CA LEU A 83 -26.98 21.56 -17.91
C LEU A 83 -28.44 21.32 -17.53
N ASN A 84 -28.82 20.10 -17.14
CA ASN A 84 -30.21 19.78 -16.82
C ASN A 84 -30.71 20.56 -15.58
N SER A 85 -32.01 20.86 -15.47
CA SER A 85 -32.61 21.60 -14.36
C SER A 85 -32.93 20.72 -13.15
N ASP A 86 -33.20 19.42 -13.35
CA ASP A 86 -33.83 18.57 -12.32
C ASP A 86 -32.88 17.50 -11.74
N LEU A 87 -32.90 17.28 -10.42
CA LEU A 87 -31.98 16.39 -9.70
C LEU A 87 -32.27 14.88 -9.93
N ASP A 88 -33.37 14.55 -10.59
CA ASP A 88 -33.90 13.19 -10.65
C ASP A 88 -33.34 12.36 -11.81
N GLY A 89 -32.65 12.97 -12.79
CA GLY A 89 -32.08 12.23 -13.93
C GLY A 89 -30.98 12.97 -14.68
N LEU A 90 -30.06 12.20 -15.27
CA LEU A 90 -28.98 12.67 -16.13
C LEU A 90 -29.33 12.36 -17.60
N ASP A 91 -29.52 13.39 -18.42
CA ASP A 91 -29.54 13.20 -19.88
C ASP A 91 -28.18 12.70 -20.38
N TYR A 92 -28.11 12.24 -21.63
CA TYR A 92 -26.89 11.68 -22.21
C TYR A 92 -25.67 12.62 -22.10
N ASP A 93 -25.85 13.91 -22.37
CA ASP A 93 -24.75 14.88 -22.28
C ASP A 93 -24.29 15.05 -20.82
N SER A 94 -25.22 15.15 -19.87
CA SER A 94 -24.92 15.25 -18.44
C SER A 94 -24.31 13.96 -17.89
N PHE A 95 -24.75 12.80 -18.36
CA PHE A 95 -24.19 11.50 -18.04
C PHE A 95 -22.73 11.39 -18.51
N VAL A 96 -22.44 11.84 -19.72
CA VAL A 96 -21.07 11.91 -20.24
C VAL A 96 -20.19 12.79 -19.35
N HIS A 97 -20.66 13.97 -18.94
CA HIS A 97 -19.88 14.86 -18.08
C HIS A 97 -19.69 14.27 -16.68
N PHE A 98 -20.72 13.61 -16.14
CA PHE A 98 -20.62 12.86 -14.89
C PHE A 98 -19.57 11.75 -15.01
N MET A 99 -19.57 10.97 -16.09
CA MET A 99 -18.60 9.91 -16.33
C MET A 99 -17.17 10.43 -16.48
N GLN A 100 -17.00 11.60 -17.10
CA GLN A 100 -15.70 12.26 -17.17
C GLN A 100 -15.23 12.72 -15.78
N LEU A 101 -16.10 13.37 -14.99
CA LEU A 101 -15.76 13.78 -13.63
C LEU A 101 -15.45 12.58 -12.73
N LEU A 102 -16.21 11.50 -12.86
CA LEU A 102 -16.00 10.25 -12.13
C LEU A 102 -14.62 9.66 -12.42
N ASN A 103 -14.22 9.66 -13.69
CA ASN A 103 -12.92 9.14 -14.14
C ASN A 103 -11.76 10.09 -13.81
N GLU A 104 -11.97 11.41 -13.86
CA GLU A 104 -10.97 12.41 -13.45
C GLU A 104 -10.67 12.34 -11.95
N ASN A 105 -11.71 12.12 -11.15
CA ASN A 105 -11.62 12.09 -9.70
C ASN A 105 -11.42 10.69 -9.13
N ASP A 106 -11.27 9.67 -9.98
CA ASP A 106 -11.10 8.28 -9.54
C ASP A 106 -12.23 7.84 -8.56
N GLY A 107 -13.45 8.33 -8.76
CA GLY A 107 -14.61 8.00 -7.92
C GLY A 107 -14.71 8.76 -6.59
N PHE A 108 -13.81 9.70 -6.31
CA PHE A 108 -13.84 10.53 -5.09
C PHE A 108 -14.58 11.86 -5.30
N ASN A 109 -15.25 12.35 -4.26
CA ASN A 109 -15.72 13.74 -4.27
C ASN A 109 -14.54 14.71 -4.07
N LYS A 110 -14.78 16.01 -4.32
CA LYS A 110 -13.75 17.04 -4.20
C LYS A 110 -13.17 17.17 -2.79
N GLN A 111 -13.99 17.00 -1.75
CA GLN A 111 -13.50 17.08 -0.37
C GLN A 111 -12.59 15.89 -0.04
N GLU A 112 -12.91 14.70 -0.55
CA GLU A 112 -12.07 13.50 -0.46
C GLU A 112 -10.75 13.71 -1.20
N ILE A 113 -10.78 14.26 -2.43
CA ILE A 113 -9.55 14.62 -3.16
C ILE A 113 -8.73 15.62 -2.36
N ASP A 114 -9.34 16.71 -1.86
CA ASP A 114 -8.62 17.71 -1.07
C ASP A 114 -8.00 17.10 0.20
N ARG A 115 -8.67 16.12 0.83
CA ARG A 115 -8.12 15.37 1.96
C ARG A 115 -6.97 14.47 1.52
N ILE A 116 -7.10 13.74 0.42
CA ILE A 116 -6.05 12.88 -0.14
C ILE A 116 -4.81 13.72 -0.50
N VAL A 117 -4.99 14.86 -1.15
CA VAL A 117 -3.88 15.77 -1.52
C VAL A 117 -3.24 16.41 -0.28
N LYS A 118 -4.02 16.75 0.76
CA LYS A 118 -3.46 17.21 2.04
C LYS A 118 -2.66 16.11 2.73
N THR A 119 -3.16 14.88 2.71
CA THR A 119 -2.48 13.69 3.20
C THR A 119 -1.17 13.49 2.44
N PHE A 120 -1.19 13.56 1.11
CA PHE A 120 0.00 13.48 0.26
C PHE A 120 1.08 14.47 0.72
N LYS A 121 0.72 15.75 0.81
CA LYS A 121 1.63 16.83 1.24
C LYS A 121 2.11 16.70 2.69
N LYS A 122 1.39 15.96 3.53
CA LYS A 122 1.78 15.70 4.91
C LYS A 122 2.88 14.63 4.98
N TYR A 123 2.83 13.62 4.10
CA TYR A 123 3.79 12.51 4.10
C TYR A 123 4.99 12.70 3.18
N ASP A 124 4.88 13.54 2.16
CA ASP A 124 6.02 14.06 1.38
C ASP A 124 6.88 14.97 2.28
N LYS A 125 7.73 14.35 3.10
CA LYS A 125 8.50 15.03 4.16
C LYS A 125 9.64 15.84 3.57
N ASP A 126 10.24 15.33 2.50
CA ASP A 126 11.35 15.96 1.80
C ASP A 126 10.90 17.00 0.75
N ARG A 127 9.59 17.10 0.49
CA ARG A 127 8.97 18.00 -0.50
C ARG A 127 9.53 17.73 -1.90
N SER A 128 9.85 16.47 -2.18
CA SER A 128 10.25 16.01 -3.50
C SER A 128 9.11 16.15 -4.51
N GLY A 129 7.86 16.15 -4.03
CA GLY A 129 6.67 16.13 -4.87
C GLY A 129 6.24 14.71 -5.25
N ASP A 130 6.90 13.69 -4.69
CA ASP A 130 6.61 12.27 -4.86
C ASP A 130 6.62 11.58 -3.48
N ILE A 131 5.92 10.45 -3.34
CA ILE A 131 5.95 9.63 -2.12
C ILE A 131 6.81 8.40 -2.36
N ASN A 132 7.87 8.24 -1.58
CA ASN A 132 8.72 7.05 -1.62
C ASN A 132 8.16 5.89 -0.77
N THR A 133 8.78 4.70 -0.90
CA THR A 133 8.37 3.48 -0.17
C THR A 133 8.28 3.67 1.35
N LEU A 134 9.19 4.44 1.94
CA LEU A 134 9.23 4.66 3.40
C LEU A 134 8.12 5.60 3.85
N GLU A 135 7.86 6.66 3.09
CA GLU A 135 6.77 7.59 3.33
C GLU A 135 5.40 6.91 3.15
N LEU A 136 5.26 6.04 2.15
CA LEU A 136 4.06 5.23 1.96
C LEU A 136 3.85 4.25 3.12
N SER A 137 4.93 3.61 3.60
CA SER A 137 4.90 2.70 4.76
C SER A 137 4.45 3.43 6.04
N ASP A 138 4.97 4.62 6.29
CA ASP A 138 4.55 5.45 7.43
C ASP A 138 3.07 5.84 7.33
N MET A 139 2.63 6.24 6.14
CA MET A 139 1.24 6.59 5.92
C MET A 139 0.31 5.42 6.19
N MET A 140 0.60 4.24 5.63
CA MET A 140 -0.23 3.04 5.82
C MET A 140 -0.34 2.69 7.31
N ARG A 141 0.74 2.87 8.07
CA ARG A 141 0.78 2.69 9.53
C ARG A 141 -0.06 3.70 10.28
N GLU A 142 -0.02 4.97 9.88
CA GLU A 142 -0.93 5.97 10.45
C GLU A 142 -2.39 5.71 10.07
N MET A 143 -2.66 5.00 8.97
CA MET A 143 -4.00 4.52 8.59
C MET A 143 -4.42 3.24 9.31
N GLY A 144 -3.62 2.75 10.26
CA GLY A 144 -3.94 1.56 11.07
C GLY A 144 -3.51 0.24 10.44
N GLN A 145 -2.80 0.26 9.30
CA GLN A 145 -2.24 -0.95 8.69
C GLN A 145 -0.74 -1.02 8.90
N ALA A 146 -0.22 -2.16 9.32
CA ALA A 146 1.22 -2.33 9.56
C ALA A 146 1.89 -3.24 8.51
N PRO A 147 1.86 -2.89 7.19
CA PRO A 147 2.48 -3.72 6.18
C PRO A 147 4.01 -3.74 6.33
N CYS A 148 4.63 -4.84 5.93
CA CYS A 148 6.09 -4.90 5.82
C CYS A 148 6.58 -4.07 4.62
N ILE A 149 7.86 -3.72 4.59
CA ILE A 149 8.41 -2.86 3.53
C ILE A 149 8.28 -3.53 2.14
N GLU A 150 8.33 -4.85 2.07
CA GLU A 150 8.15 -5.63 0.85
C GLU A 150 6.69 -5.61 0.35
N GLU A 151 5.71 -5.65 1.25
CA GLU A 151 4.30 -5.50 0.91
C GLU A 151 4.02 -4.09 0.37
N VAL A 152 4.60 -3.07 1.00
CA VAL A 152 4.50 -1.69 0.53
C VAL A 152 5.10 -1.53 -0.87
N ARG A 153 6.25 -2.14 -1.15
CA ARG A 153 6.84 -2.14 -2.51
C ARG A 153 5.93 -2.83 -3.52
N THR A 154 5.32 -3.95 -3.15
CA THR A 154 4.40 -4.68 -4.04
C THR A 154 3.19 -3.80 -4.37
N LEU A 155 2.64 -3.11 -3.37
CA LEU A 155 1.54 -2.17 -3.55
C LEU A 155 1.95 -0.97 -4.42
N LEU A 156 3.14 -0.40 -4.18
CA LEU A 156 3.69 0.69 -4.96
C LEU A 156 3.85 0.29 -6.43
N SER A 157 4.44 -0.87 -6.70
CA SER A 157 4.63 -1.37 -8.07
C SER A 157 3.33 -1.60 -8.85
N ALA A 158 2.21 -1.81 -8.14
CA ALA A 158 0.91 -2.01 -8.78
C ALA A 158 0.28 -0.70 -9.28
N VAL A 159 0.71 0.45 -8.74
CA VAL A 159 0.15 1.78 -9.06
C VAL A 159 1.15 2.70 -9.76
N ASP A 160 2.45 2.41 -9.66
CA ASP A 160 3.54 3.11 -10.35
C ASP A 160 3.48 2.81 -11.86
N ILE A 161 2.88 3.73 -12.61
CA ILE A 161 2.66 3.60 -14.07
C ILE A 161 3.93 3.98 -14.81
N ASN A 162 4.62 5.02 -14.31
CA ASN A 162 5.78 5.58 -14.96
C ASN A 162 7.06 4.75 -14.68
N GLY A 163 7.02 3.85 -13.69
CA GLY A 163 8.08 2.96 -13.29
C GLY A 163 9.24 3.67 -12.61
N ASN A 164 9.03 4.80 -11.94
CA ASN A 164 10.11 5.55 -11.28
C ASN A 164 10.39 5.07 -9.85
N GLY A 165 9.58 4.15 -9.31
CA GLY A 165 9.73 3.59 -7.97
C GLY A 165 9.25 4.53 -6.85
N VAL A 166 8.56 5.62 -7.19
CA VAL A 166 7.90 6.55 -6.25
C VAL A 166 6.46 6.80 -6.73
N LEU A 167 5.64 7.46 -5.93
CA LEU A 167 4.26 7.80 -6.30
C LEU A 167 4.11 9.30 -6.51
N ASP A 168 3.78 9.71 -7.73
CA ASP A 168 3.34 11.07 -7.97
C ASP A 168 1.91 11.32 -7.42
N GLU A 169 1.46 12.57 -7.42
CA GLU A 169 0.14 12.94 -6.89
C GLU A 169 -1.02 12.16 -7.55
N ARG A 170 -0.94 11.88 -8.86
CA ARG A 170 -1.98 11.13 -9.59
C ARG A 170 -1.93 9.64 -9.26
N GLU A 171 -0.73 9.07 -9.21
CA GLU A 171 -0.52 7.68 -8.82
C GLU A 171 -0.98 7.44 -7.37
N PHE A 172 -0.79 8.44 -6.49
CA PHE A 172 -1.27 8.40 -5.13
C PHE A 172 -2.81 8.47 -5.00
N ILE A 173 -3.48 9.27 -5.83
CA ILE A 173 -4.95 9.28 -5.89
C ILE A 173 -5.46 7.90 -6.35
N ARG A 174 -4.83 7.31 -7.36
CA ARG A 174 -5.17 5.96 -7.84
C ARG A 174 -4.92 4.89 -6.77
N PHE A 175 -3.82 4.98 -6.04
CA PHE A 175 -3.55 4.14 -4.87
C PHE A 175 -4.66 4.26 -3.83
N SER A 176 -5.03 5.50 -3.48
CA SER A 176 -6.11 5.78 -2.54
C SER A 176 -7.44 5.18 -3.01
N ARG A 177 -7.71 5.22 -4.33
CA ARG A 177 -8.90 4.59 -4.93
C ARG A 177 -8.90 3.09 -4.74
N LEU A 178 -7.84 2.40 -5.15
CA LEU A 178 -7.75 0.93 -5.04
C LEU A 178 -7.86 0.48 -3.58
N PHE A 179 -7.25 1.25 -2.67
CA PHE A 179 -7.35 1.02 -1.24
C PHE A 179 -8.79 1.15 -0.74
N ARG A 180 -9.48 2.24 -1.11
CA ARG A 180 -10.88 2.48 -0.76
C ARG A 180 -11.80 1.41 -1.34
N GLU A 181 -11.57 1.00 -2.59
CA GLU A 181 -12.33 -0.04 -3.27
C GLU A 181 -12.22 -1.39 -2.55
N LYS A 182 -11.00 -1.78 -2.15
CA LYS A 182 -10.78 -2.99 -1.34
C LYS A 182 -11.53 -2.93 0.00
N GLN A 183 -11.49 -1.78 0.68
CA GLN A 183 -12.21 -1.58 1.94
C GLN A 183 -13.73 -1.67 1.76
N LEU A 184 -14.27 -1.03 0.72
CA LEU A 184 -15.71 -1.05 0.41
C LEU A 184 -16.19 -2.43 -0.04
N ALA A 185 -15.41 -3.15 -0.84
CA ALA A 185 -15.72 -4.51 -1.26
C ALA A 185 -15.82 -5.46 -0.05
N ARG A 186 -14.89 -5.33 0.90
CA ARG A 186 -14.92 -6.09 2.15
C ARG A 186 -16.09 -5.69 3.04
N ALA A 187 -16.33 -4.39 3.21
CA ALA A 187 -17.49 -3.88 3.95
C ALA A 187 -18.79 -4.44 3.37
N LYS A 188 -18.92 -4.46 2.03
CA LYS A 188 -20.07 -5.03 1.33
C LYS A 188 -20.22 -6.53 1.56
N MET A 189 -19.14 -7.29 1.51
CA MET A 189 -19.17 -8.73 1.80
C MET A 189 -19.66 -9.00 3.24
N VAL A 190 -19.10 -8.28 4.22
CA VAL A 190 -19.51 -8.41 5.62
C VAL A 190 -20.96 -7.96 5.80
N PHE A 191 -21.36 -6.88 5.14
CA PHE A 191 -22.73 -6.38 5.15
C PHE A 191 -23.71 -7.43 4.63
N MET A 192 -23.46 -8.00 3.46
CA MET A 192 -24.32 -9.01 2.84
C MET A 192 -24.42 -10.30 3.67
N ASN A 193 -23.39 -10.65 4.43
CA ASN A 193 -23.39 -11.82 5.31
C ASN A 193 -24.22 -11.61 6.59
N HIS A 194 -24.36 -10.36 7.06
CA HIS A 194 -25.10 -10.01 8.27
C HIS A 194 -26.45 -9.33 7.98
N ALA A 195 -26.73 -9.05 6.71
CA ALA A 195 -28.01 -8.53 6.25
C ALA A 195 -29.11 -9.58 6.42
N ASP A 196 -30.26 -9.15 6.94
CA ASP A 196 -31.41 -10.03 7.06
C ASP A 196 -32.24 -9.97 5.78
N ARG A 197 -32.23 -11.07 5.02
CA ARG A 197 -33.00 -11.21 3.77
C ARG A 197 -34.51 -11.01 3.96
N GLN A 198 -35.03 -11.08 5.19
CA GLN A 198 -36.44 -10.83 5.51
C GLN A 198 -36.77 -9.34 5.70
N LEU A 199 -35.81 -8.50 6.09
CA LEU A 199 -35.98 -7.06 6.36
C LEU A 199 -35.74 -6.18 5.11
N SER A 200 -35.75 -6.79 3.92
CA SER A 200 -35.28 -6.30 2.62
C SER A 200 -33.80 -6.67 2.33
N PRO A 201 -33.42 -6.87 1.04
CA PRO A 201 -32.08 -7.38 0.69
C PRO A 201 -30.90 -6.44 1.03
N GLU A 202 -31.17 -5.21 1.47
CA GLU A 202 -30.16 -4.15 1.60
C GLU A 202 -30.09 -3.54 3.02
N MET A 203 -30.51 -4.25 4.07
CA MET A 203 -30.44 -3.74 5.45
C MET A 203 -29.85 -4.74 6.46
N ILE A 204 -29.08 -4.23 7.43
CA ILE A 204 -28.60 -4.98 8.60
C ILE A 204 -29.49 -4.67 9.80
N PRO A 205 -30.03 -5.68 10.53
CA PRO A 205 -30.72 -5.46 11.79
C PRO A 205 -29.78 -4.87 12.85
N ALA A 206 -30.27 -3.95 13.68
CA ALA A 206 -29.47 -3.30 14.74
C ALA A 206 -28.69 -4.29 15.63
N SER A 207 -29.28 -5.46 15.91
CA SER A 207 -28.64 -6.52 16.72
C SER A 207 -27.41 -7.17 16.09
N GLN A 208 -27.24 -7.06 14.77
CA GLN A 208 -26.12 -7.64 14.02
C GLN A 208 -25.05 -6.60 13.66
N VAL A 209 -25.31 -5.31 13.85
CA VAL A 209 -24.39 -4.22 13.47
C VAL A 209 -23.06 -4.33 14.21
N ASP A 210 -23.09 -4.52 15.53
CA ASP A 210 -21.88 -4.63 16.35
C ASP A 210 -20.99 -5.79 15.91
N LEU A 211 -21.60 -6.95 15.65
CA LEU A 211 -20.89 -8.15 15.17
C LEU A 211 -20.31 -7.91 13.78
N ALA A 212 -21.07 -7.30 12.87
CA ALA A 212 -20.63 -7.00 11.52
C ALA A 212 -19.44 -6.01 11.52
N ILE A 213 -19.49 -4.95 12.33
CA ILE A 213 -18.37 -4.01 12.47
C ILE A 213 -17.14 -4.71 13.05
N HIS A 214 -17.33 -5.54 14.09
CA HIS A 214 -16.23 -6.30 14.67
C HIS A 214 -15.59 -7.24 13.63
N VAL A 215 -16.37 -7.97 12.83
CA VAL A 215 -15.84 -8.84 11.75
C VAL A 215 -15.15 -8.03 10.65
N LEU A 216 -15.67 -6.85 10.31
CA LEU A 216 -15.06 -5.97 9.32
C LEU A 216 -13.69 -5.45 9.78
N LEU A 217 -13.51 -5.22 11.08
CA LEU A 217 -12.28 -4.65 11.64
C LEU A 217 -11.33 -5.71 12.24
N ALA A 218 -11.79 -6.96 12.46
CA ALA A 218 -11.01 -8.01 13.14
C ALA A 218 -9.70 -8.43 12.43
N ASP A 219 -9.65 -8.34 11.10
CA ASP A 219 -8.44 -8.63 10.31
C ASP A 219 -7.40 -7.49 10.39
N GLU A 220 -7.72 -6.36 11.06
CA GLU A 220 -6.77 -5.27 11.34
C GLU A 220 -6.03 -5.47 12.69
N ALA A 221 -6.11 -6.66 13.31
CA ALA A 221 -5.30 -7.07 14.48
C ALA A 221 -5.45 -6.19 15.75
N VAL A 222 -6.62 -5.60 15.96
CA VAL A 222 -6.95 -4.81 17.17
C VAL A 222 -8.22 -5.36 17.83
N GLU A 223 -8.21 -5.55 19.16
CA GLU A 223 -9.44 -5.74 19.92
C GLU A 223 -10.27 -4.46 19.82
N VAL A 224 -11.37 -4.51 19.08
CA VAL A 224 -12.26 -3.35 18.91
C VAL A 224 -12.94 -3.10 20.26
N ALA A 225 -12.58 -2.00 20.92
CA ALA A 225 -13.28 -1.57 22.13
C ALA A 225 -14.80 -1.49 21.87
N PRO A 226 -15.65 -1.91 22.82
CA PRO A 226 -17.10 -1.88 22.63
C PRO A 226 -17.59 -0.48 22.21
N LEU A 227 -18.53 -0.45 21.26
CA LEU A 227 -19.19 0.77 20.82
C LEU A 227 -19.71 1.58 22.03
N PRO A 228 -19.32 2.86 22.20
CA PRO A 228 -19.82 3.64 23.32
C PRO A 228 -21.34 3.81 23.20
N PRO A 229 -22.08 3.74 24.33
CA PRO A 229 -23.54 3.66 24.31
C PRO A 229 -24.27 4.91 23.80
N GLU A 230 -23.59 6.05 23.61
CA GLU A 230 -24.21 7.34 23.31
C GLU A 230 -24.15 7.77 21.83
N GLU A 231 -23.49 7.02 20.94
CA GLU A 231 -23.17 7.51 19.60
C GLU A 231 -23.96 6.86 18.46
N GLY A 232 -25.25 7.16 18.45
CA GLY A 232 -25.88 7.58 17.20
C GLY A 232 -26.47 6.49 16.31
N LEU A 233 -26.69 5.28 16.82
CA LEU A 233 -27.67 4.38 16.22
C LEU A 233 -28.83 4.19 17.20
N SER A 234 -30.04 4.44 16.72
CA SER A 234 -31.23 3.92 17.37
C SER A 234 -31.01 2.41 17.49
N LYS A 235 -30.83 1.90 18.71
CA LYS A 235 -30.54 0.48 18.99
C LYS A 235 -31.58 -0.49 18.41
N ASP A 236 -32.68 0.05 17.89
CA ASP A 236 -33.84 -0.68 17.42
C ASP A 236 -34.09 -0.54 15.90
N GLN A 237 -33.30 0.26 15.17
CA GLN A 237 -33.53 0.47 13.73
C GLN A 237 -32.50 -0.25 12.85
N PRO A 238 -32.96 -0.97 11.81
CA PRO A 238 -32.07 -1.54 10.81
C PRO A 238 -31.38 -0.41 10.03
N ILE A 239 -30.14 -0.66 9.60
CA ILE A 239 -29.30 0.31 8.90
C ILE A 239 -29.02 -0.11 7.46
N GLU A 240 -28.87 0.88 6.58
CA GLU A 240 -28.50 0.67 5.18
C GLU A 240 -26.98 0.59 4.99
N PHE A 241 -26.54 0.22 3.78
CA PHE A 241 -25.11 0.06 3.49
C PHE A 241 -24.30 1.35 3.69
N ASP A 242 -24.84 2.50 3.28
CA ASP A 242 -24.15 3.78 3.42
C ASP A 242 -23.94 4.14 4.91
N GLU A 243 -24.94 3.90 5.76
CA GLU A 243 -24.84 4.10 7.21
C GLU A 243 -23.84 3.15 7.86
N PHE A 244 -23.80 1.90 7.40
CA PHE A 244 -22.81 0.91 7.84
C PHE A 244 -21.38 1.32 7.47
N VAL A 245 -21.16 1.83 6.25
CA VAL A 245 -19.85 2.34 5.81
C VAL A 245 -19.42 3.54 6.65
N GLU A 246 -20.32 4.50 6.90
CA GLU A 246 -20.02 5.65 7.76
C GLU A 246 -19.67 5.23 9.20
N LEU A 247 -20.36 4.22 9.75
CA LEU A 247 -20.03 3.68 11.07
C LEU A 247 -18.66 2.99 11.06
N ALA A 248 -18.36 2.19 10.04
CA ALA A 248 -17.07 1.53 9.88
C ALA A 248 -15.92 2.55 9.76
N ASP A 249 -16.11 3.62 8.99
CA ASP A 249 -15.12 4.68 8.83
C ASP A 249 -14.86 5.41 10.15
N ARG A 250 -15.91 5.76 10.93
CA ARG A 250 -15.78 6.36 12.26
C ARG A 250 -15.05 5.44 13.25
N MET A 251 -15.37 4.14 13.24
CA MET A 251 -14.69 3.17 14.10
C MET A 251 -13.22 3.00 13.70
N ARG A 252 -12.92 3.00 12.40
CA ARG A 252 -11.53 2.96 11.92
C ARG A 252 -10.74 4.20 12.34
N GLU A 253 -11.33 5.40 12.26
CA GLU A 253 -10.70 6.63 12.77
C GLU A 253 -10.35 6.54 14.27
N ARG A 254 -11.19 5.85 15.06
CA ARG A 254 -10.89 5.57 16.48
C ARG A 254 -9.78 4.56 16.66
N LEU A 255 -9.80 3.47 15.90
CA LEU A 255 -8.73 2.47 15.93
C LEU A 255 -7.38 3.09 15.56
N ILE A 256 -7.38 3.99 14.57
CA ILE A 256 -6.22 4.79 14.19
C ILE A 256 -5.76 5.68 15.37
N TRP A 257 -6.67 6.34 16.07
CA TRP A 257 -6.32 7.15 17.24
C TRP A 257 -5.70 6.31 18.36
N THR A 258 -6.23 5.12 18.63
CA THR A 258 -5.60 4.18 19.58
C THR A 258 -4.26 3.64 19.07
N SER A 259 -4.12 3.40 17.76
CA SER A 259 -2.89 2.96 17.11
C SER A 259 -1.77 4.02 17.18
N LYS A 260 -2.12 5.31 17.15
CA LYS A 260 -1.15 6.41 17.39
C LYS A 260 -0.51 6.32 18.77
N LYS A 261 -1.28 5.95 19.80
CA LYS A 261 -0.74 5.68 21.14
C LYS A 261 0.17 4.44 21.15
N PHE A 262 -0.12 3.47 20.29
CA PHE A 262 0.69 2.27 20.07
C PHE A 262 1.83 2.45 19.05
N ALA A 263 2.21 3.68 18.70
CA ALA A 263 3.27 3.97 17.73
C ALA A 263 3.09 3.28 16.35
N GLY A 264 1.85 2.94 15.98
CA GLY A 264 1.54 2.24 14.72
C GLY A 264 1.83 0.74 14.73
N PHE A 265 2.06 0.13 15.90
CA PHE A 265 2.12 -1.33 16.07
C PHE A 265 0.73 -1.91 16.33
N GLY A 266 0.49 -3.14 15.83
CA GLY A 266 -0.73 -3.87 16.14
C GLY A 266 -0.80 -4.28 17.60
N GLU A 267 -1.98 -4.50 18.16
CA GLU A 267 -2.12 -4.77 19.61
C GLU A 267 -1.44 -6.07 20.05
N ALA A 268 -1.49 -7.12 19.21
CA ALA A 268 -0.76 -8.35 19.45
C ALA A 268 0.76 -8.11 19.55
N GLU A 269 1.32 -7.31 18.64
CA GLU A 269 2.74 -6.93 18.64
C GLU A 269 3.08 -6.07 19.87
N VAL A 270 2.21 -5.12 20.23
CA VAL A 270 2.35 -4.32 21.47
C VAL A 270 2.35 -5.22 22.70
N ASN A 271 1.48 -6.23 22.74
CA ASN A 271 1.40 -7.17 23.86
C ASN A 271 2.64 -8.06 23.95
N GLU A 272 3.20 -8.52 22.82
CA GLU A 272 4.49 -9.21 22.78
C GLU A 272 5.62 -8.32 23.28
N ILE A 273 5.72 -7.08 22.76
CA ILE A 273 6.72 -6.11 23.19
C ILE A 273 6.56 -5.80 24.69
N ARG A 274 5.32 -5.71 25.20
CA ARG A 274 5.03 -5.50 26.62
C ARG A 274 5.50 -6.65 27.48
N GLN A 275 5.24 -7.90 27.09
CA GLN A 275 5.74 -9.05 27.83
C GLN A 275 7.26 -9.06 27.93
N ILE A 276 7.94 -8.69 26.84
CA ILE A 276 9.39 -8.58 26.84
C ILE A 276 9.82 -7.39 27.72
N PHE A 277 9.19 -6.22 27.60
CA PHE A 277 9.46 -5.05 28.45
C PHE A 277 9.33 -5.39 29.95
N ASP A 278 8.24 -6.06 30.34
CA ASP A 278 7.95 -6.47 31.72
C ASP A 278 8.98 -7.47 32.26
N SER A 279 9.58 -8.29 31.38
CA SER A 279 10.66 -9.21 31.77
C SER A 279 11.94 -8.47 32.16
N PHE A 280 12.19 -7.29 31.59
CA PHE A 280 13.31 -6.42 31.93
C PHE A 280 12.97 -5.46 33.08
N ASP A 281 11.69 -5.06 33.24
CA ASP A 281 11.20 -4.29 34.40
C ASP A 281 10.93 -5.20 35.62
N THR A 282 11.99 -5.89 36.05
CA THR A 282 11.96 -6.79 37.23
C THR A 282 11.53 -6.10 38.53
N LYS A 283 11.59 -4.77 38.58
CA LYS A 283 11.18 -3.95 39.74
C LYS A 283 9.72 -3.50 39.66
N ARG A 284 9.01 -3.75 38.54
CA ARG A 284 7.67 -3.21 38.26
C ARG A 284 7.61 -1.70 38.49
N ALA A 285 8.70 -1.00 38.13
CA ALA A 285 8.79 0.44 38.26
C ALA A 285 7.94 1.16 37.20
N GLY A 286 7.48 0.45 36.16
CA GLY A 286 6.84 1.01 34.98
C GLY A 286 7.81 1.76 34.07
N SER A 287 9.11 1.66 34.34
CA SER A 287 10.16 2.41 33.66
C SER A 287 11.48 1.67 33.64
N LEU A 288 12.16 1.73 32.49
CA LEU A 288 13.48 1.13 32.26
C LEU A 288 14.57 2.20 32.23
N LYS A 289 15.76 1.84 32.70
CA LYS A 289 16.95 2.67 32.49
C LYS A 289 17.43 2.56 31.05
N PRO A 290 18.18 3.56 30.52
CA PRO A 290 18.70 3.52 29.15
C PRO A 290 19.51 2.26 28.81
N ASN A 291 20.26 1.70 29.77
CA ASN A 291 21.02 0.46 29.57
C ASN A 291 20.10 -0.77 29.43
N GLU A 292 19.04 -0.85 30.23
CA GLU A 292 18.05 -1.93 30.19
C GLU A 292 17.22 -1.84 28.90
N ALA A 293 16.86 -0.61 28.48
CA ALA A 293 16.23 -0.37 27.19
C ALA A 293 17.13 -0.80 26.01
N SER A 294 18.44 -0.59 26.10
CA SER A 294 19.39 -1.05 25.07
C SER A 294 19.50 -2.58 24.98
N GLU A 295 19.45 -3.29 26.11
CA GLU A 295 19.41 -4.76 26.14
C GLU A 295 18.09 -5.31 25.60
N LEU A 296 16.97 -4.65 25.92
CA LEU A 296 15.65 -4.96 25.39
C LEU A 296 15.60 -4.80 23.86
N LEU A 297 16.12 -3.69 23.32
CA LEU A 297 16.25 -3.50 21.86
C LEU A 297 17.03 -4.62 21.19
N LYS A 298 18.12 -5.07 21.82
CA LYS A 298 18.91 -6.21 21.32
C LYS A 298 18.11 -7.51 21.30
N SER A 299 17.29 -7.75 22.32
CA SER A 299 16.41 -8.93 22.37
C SER A 299 15.33 -8.91 21.28
N LEU A 300 14.90 -7.72 20.85
CA LEU A 300 13.95 -7.50 19.76
C LEU A 300 14.62 -7.46 18.37
N GLY A 301 15.91 -7.82 18.27
CA GLY A 301 16.64 -7.89 16.99
C GLY A 301 17.28 -6.58 16.52
N ILE A 302 17.25 -5.52 17.33
CA ILE A 302 17.91 -4.25 17.04
C ILE A 302 19.28 -4.23 17.73
N GLU A 303 20.31 -4.60 16.97
CA GLU A 303 21.68 -4.60 17.48
C GLU A 303 22.34 -3.21 17.36
N VAL A 304 22.50 -2.54 18.51
CA VAL A 304 23.30 -1.30 18.63
C VAL A 304 24.75 -1.69 18.92
N ARG A 305 25.58 -1.76 17.88
CA ARG A 305 26.96 -2.25 17.96
C ARG A 305 27.98 -1.13 18.15
N SER A 306 27.72 0.08 17.65
CA SER A 306 28.69 1.18 17.64
C SER A 306 28.47 2.22 18.75
N VAL A 307 29.54 2.94 19.12
CA VAL A 307 29.47 4.04 20.10
C VAL A 307 28.65 5.21 19.53
N GLU A 308 28.74 5.44 18.22
CA GLU A 308 27.96 6.45 17.50
C GLU A 308 26.47 6.11 17.51
N GLU A 309 26.11 4.83 17.37
CA GLU A 309 24.72 4.37 17.47
C GLU A 309 24.17 4.52 18.89
N ARG A 310 25.01 4.37 19.93
CA ARG A 310 24.59 4.62 21.32
C ARG A 310 24.35 6.11 21.61
N ILE A 311 25.16 6.99 21.03
CA ILE A 311 24.95 8.44 21.14
C ILE A 311 23.66 8.83 20.39
N ALA A 312 23.48 8.33 19.16
CA ALA A 312 22.26 8.55 18.39
C ALA A 312 21.02 7.98 19.09
N LEU A 313 21.12 6.85 19.79
CA LEU A 313 20.03 6.28 20.58
C LEU A 313 19.62 7.23 21.72
N SER A 314 20.60 7.87 22.39
CA SER A 314 20.33 8.85 23.44
C SER A 314 19.62 10.11 22.92
N GLU A 315 19.93 10.55 21.70
CA GLU A 315 19.20 11.64 21.05
C GLU A 315 17.78 11.22 20.66
N GLN A 316 17.61 10.01 20.12
CA GLN A 316 16.30 9.47 19.76
C GLN A 316 15.38 9.24 20.95
N ILE A 317 15.91 8.96 22.15
CA ILE A 317 15.11 8.91 23.37
C ILE A 317 14.42 10.25 23.64
N GLY A 318 15.10 11.38 23.39
CA GLY A 318 14.52 12.72 23.54
C GLY A 318 13.36 12.96 22.60
N THR A 319 13.51 12.60 21.32
CA THR A 319 12.44 12.71 20.32
C THR A 319 11.27 11.76 20.63
N ALA A 320 11.56 10.50 20.99
CA ALA A 320 10.56 9.51 21.35
C ALA A 320 9.74 9.94 22.59
N CYS A 321 10.36 10.64 23.55
CA CYS A 321 9.65 11.23 24.68
C CYS A 321 8.63 12.29 24.23
N GLN A 322 9.02 13.18 23.31
CA GLN A 322 8.13 14.21 22.80
C GLN A 322 6.95 13.59 22.00
N GLU A 323 7.24 12.64 21.11
CA GLU A 323 6.22 11.94 20.32
C GLU A 323 5.25 11.14 21.21
N ALA A 324 5.76 10.49 22.26
CA ALA A 324 4.92 9.79 23.23
C ALA A 324 4.00 10.76 24.00
N GLN A 325 4.49 11.94 24.35
CA GLN A 325 3.71 12.97 25.02
C GLN A 325 2.61 13.54 24.11
N GLU A 326 2.92 13.78 22.83
CA GLU A 326 1.94 14.18 21.81
C GLU A 326 0.88 13.10 21.55
N ALA A 327 1.24 11.83 21.71
CA ALA A 327 0.32 10.68 21.65
C ALA A 327 -0.46 10.41 22.96
N GLY A 328 -0.33 11.27 23.98
CA GLY A 328 -1.08 11.20 25.23
C GLY A 328 -0.51 10.23 26.28
N ALA A 329 0.79 9.91 26.22
CA ALA A 329 1.47 9.14 27.26
C ALA A 329 1.78 9.99 28.52
N GLU A 330 1.90 9.34 29.67
CA GLU A 330 2.26 10.01 30.94
C GLU A 330 3.69 10.60 30.87
N ALA A 331 3.84 11.83 31.38
CA ALA A 331 5.09 12.57 31.36
C ALA A 331 6.22 11.80 32.07
N VAL A 332 7.37 11.71 31.40
CA VAL A 332 8.57 11.03 31.92
C VAL A 332 9.16 11.79 33.11
N VAL A 333 9.52 11.05 34.17
CA VAL A 333 10.37 11.53 35.26
C VAL A 333 11.83 11.22 34.91
N ASP A 334 12.69 12.25 34.92
CA ASP A 334 14.16 12.23 34.82
C ASP A 334 14.80 10.96 34.20
N GLY A 335 14.91 10.93 32.87
CA GLY A 335 15.80 10.00 32.15
C GLY A 335 15.40 8.52 32.16
N GLN A 336 14.19 8.18 32.61
CA GLN A 336 13.66 6.82 32.54
C GLN A 336 12.75 6.64 31.32
N VAL A 337 12.77 5.45 30.72
CA VAL A 337 11.97 5.12 29.55
C VAL A 337 10.77 4.29 30.01
N ASN A 338 9.58 4.90 30.03
CA ASN A 338 8.35 4.14 30.26
C ASN A 338 7.98 3.31 29.00
N PHE A 339 7.02 2.39 29.13
CA PHE A 339 6.63 1.51 28.03
C PHE A 339 6.27 2.25 26.73
N TRP A 340 5.57 3.38 26.84
CA TRP A 340 5.10 4.15 25.68
C TRP A 340 6.24 4.88 24.97
N VAL A 341 7.19 5.44 25.73
CA VAL A 341 8.42 6.02 25.18
C VAL A 341 9.30 4.93 24.56
N PHE A 342 9.36 3.75 25.19
CA PHE A 342 10.07 2.62 24.62
C PHE A 342 9.49 2.20 23.27
N LEU A 343 8.16 2.19 23.15
CA LEU A 343 7.48 1.82 21.91
C LEU A 343 7.80 2.81 20.78
N GLN A 344 7.79 4.12 21.07
CA GLN A 344 8.22 5.14 20.10
C GLN A 344 9.70 5.02 19.74
N LEU A 345 10.56 4.74 20.72
CA LEU A 345 11.99 4.50 20.49
C LEU A 345 12.23 3.27 19.61
N PHE A 346 11.54 2.16 19.90
CA PHE A 346 11.60 0.93 19.12
C PHE A 346 11.15 1.18 17.68
N ARG A 347 10.09 1.97 17.50
CA ARG A 347 9.61 2.39 16.16
C ARG A 347 10.66 3.22 15.42
N ALA A 348 11.24 4.23 16.06
CA ALA A 348 12.28 5.07 15.46
C ALA A 348 13.49 4.24 15.02
N MET A 349 13.87 3.24 15.81
CA MET A 349 14.97 2.33 15.49
C MET A 349 14.63 1.36 14.35
N LYS A 350 13.43 0.78 14.32
CA LYS A 350 12.97 -0.04 13.17
C LYS A 350 12.95 0.78 11.89
N ARG A 351 12.41 2.01 11.92
CA ARG A 351 12.41 2.94 10.78
C ARG A 351 13.81 3.19 10.26
N LYS A 352 14.78 3.46 11.14
CA LYS A 352 16.18 3.69 10.76
C LYS A 352 16.83 2.46 10.12
N GLN A 353 16.50 1.25 10.58
CA GLN A 353 16.95 0.02 9.93
C GLN A 353 16.35 -0.14 8.54
N ASP A 354 15.06 0.15 8.37
CA ASP A 354 14.39 0.08 7.06
C ASP A 354 14.92 1.15 6.10
N GLU A 355 15.21 2.36 6.58
CA GLU A 355 15.91 3.41 5.85
C GLU A 355 17.28 2.97 5.34
N GLU A 356 18.08 2.29 6.18
CA GLU A 356 19.40 1.79 5.78
C GLU A 356 19.29 0.64 4.76
N LYS A 357 18.29 -0.24 4.90
CA LYS A 357 18.00 -1.29 3.90
C LYS A 357 17.62 -0.68 2.55
N GLU A 358 16.75 0.33 2.53
CA GLU A 358 16.34 1.03 1.31
C GLU A 358 17.53 1.75 0.65
N ARG A 359 18.32 2.47 1.45
CA ARG A 359 19.53 3.15 0.97
C ARG A 359 20.52 2.17 0.34
N ARG A 360 20.74 1.01 0.97
CA ARG A 360 21.59 -0.05 0.41
C ARG A 360 21.03 -0.57 -0.90
N LEU A 361 19.71 -0.80 -1.00
CA LEU A 361 19.09 -1.22 -2.24
C LEU A 361 19.28 -0.16 -3.35
N MET A 362 19.00 1.11 -3.07
CA MET A 362 19.18 2.19 -4.03
C MET A 362 20.63 2.28 -4.52
N SER A 363 21.60 2.20 -3.60
CA SER A 363 23.02 2.19 -3.98
C SER A 363 23.38 1.01 -4.87
N VAL A 364 22.82 -0.18 -4.61
CA VAL A 364 23.03 -1.35 -5.46
C VAL A 364 22.37 -1.13 -6.82
N CYS A 365 21.16 -0.59 -6.88
CA CYS A 365 20.47 -0.27 -8.14
C CYS A 365 21.29 0.69 -9.02
N GLU A 366 21.92 1.71 -8.41
CA GLU A 366 22.84 2.62 -9.11
C GLU A 366 24.10 1.90 -9.62
N GLU A 367 24.66 0.98 -8.83
CA GLU A 367 25.86 0.21 -9.19
C GLU A 367 25.59 -0.75 -10.35
N VAL A 368 24.48 -1.49 -10.31
CA VAL A 368 24.13 -2.50 -11.33
C VAL A 368 23.61 -1.88 -12.63
N LYS A 369 23.24 -0.59 -12.62
CA LYS A 369 22.73 0.17 -13.78
C LYS A 369 21.52 -0.48 -14.44
N PHE A 370 20.73 -1.22 -13.69
CA PHE A 370 19.45 -1.73 -14.17
C PHE A 370 18.44 -0.59 -14.17
N ASN A 371 17.56 -0.57 -15.17
CA ASN A 371 16.40 0.32 -15.14
C ASN A 371 15.33 -0.26 -14.19
N SER A 372 14.35 0.55 -13.80
CA SER A 372 13.32 0.13 -12.85
C SER A 372 12.48 -1.05 -13.33
N GLN A 373 12.25 -1.20 -14.64
CA GLN A 373 11.52 -2.36 -15.17
C GLN A 373 12.32 -3.65 -15.00
N GLU A 374 13.64 -3.60 -15.22
CA GLU A 374 14.53 -4.73 -14.97
C GLU A 374 14.57 -5.08 -13.48
N VAL A 375 14.65 -4.08 -12.60
CA VAL A 375 14.60 -4.29 -11.14
C VAL A 375 13.28 -4.96 -10.73
N ASN A 376 12.14 -4.48 -11.25
CA ASN A 376 10.83 -5.08 -11.00
C ASN A 376 10.73 -6.52 -11.50
N GLN A 377 11.25 -6.82 -12.70
CA GLN A 377 11.30 -8.19 -13.22
C GLN A 377 12.17 -9.11 -12.36
N PHE A 378 13.33 -8.63 -11.90
CA PHE A 378 14.16 -9.39 -10.97
C PHE A 378 13.47 -9.58 -9.61
N GLN A 379 12.69 -8.59 -9.16
CA GLN A 379 11.89 -8.69 -7.95
C GLN A 379 10.79 -9.75 -8.09
N GLU A 380 10.07 -9.80 -9.21
CA GLU A 380 9.08 -10.86 -9.47
C GLU A 380 9.72 -12.25 -9.43
N VAL A 381 10.88 -12.42 -10.06
CA VAL A 381 11.63 -13.69 -10.04
C VAL A 381 12.06 -14.05 -8.61
N PHE A 382 12.53 -13.07 -7.84
CA PHE A 382 12.89 -13.25 -6.44
C PHE A 382 11.70 -13.69 -5.59
N GLU A 383 10.55 -13.02 -5.73
CA GLU A 383 9.31 -13.31 -5.01
C GLU A 383 8.71 -14.67 -5.38
N GLN A 384 8.74 -15.04 -6.67
CA GLN A 384 8.34 -16.37 -7.13
C GLN A 384 9.24 -17.47 -6.55
N CYS A 385 10.56 -17.21 -6.51
CA CYS A 385 11.50 -18.16 -5.90
C CYS A 385 11.21 -18.30 -4.41
N TRP A 386 11.04 -17.19 -3.70
CA TRP A 386 10.73 -17.18 -2.27
C TRP A 386 9.41 -17.89 -1.97
N SER A 387 8.31 -17.52 -2.62
CA SER A 387 6.99 -18.15 -2.44
C SER A 387 6.98 -19.66 -2.77
N SER A 388 7.80 -20.11 -3.72
CA SER A 388 7.93 -21.55 -4.02
C SER A 388 8.59 -22.37 -2.90
N LEU A 389 9.32 -21.71 -1.99
CA LEU A 389 10.06 -22.34 -0.90
C LEU A 389 9.33 -22.28 0.44
N TYR A 390 8.49 -21.27 0.62
CA TYR A 390 7.75 -21.00 1.84
C TYR A 390 6.26 -20.97 1.52
N THR A 391 5.52 -21.97 1.98
CA THR A 391 4.05 -21.97 1.93
C THR A 391 3.49 -20.89 2.85
N ASP A 392 2.37 -20.27 2.44
CA ASP A 392 1.65 -19.18 3.12
C ASP A 392 1.77 -19.23 4.66
N GLY A 393 2.31 -18.15 5.26
CA GLY A 393 2.27 -17.92 6.70
C GLY A 393 3.58 -17.63 7.41
N VAL A 394 4.74 -17.58 6.73
CA VAL A 394 6.00 -17.12 7.35
C VAL A 394 6.22 -15.63 7.06
N THR A 395 5.71 -14.78 7.94
CA THR A 395 6.00 -13.34 7.98
C THR A 395 7.40 -13.13 8.58
N SER A 396 8.44 -13.36 7.79
CA SER A 396 9.80 -12.96 8.18
C SER A 396 10.04 -11.52 7.77
N ASP A 397 10.46 -10.67 8.70
CA ASP A 397 10.89 -9.27 8.49
C ASP A 397 12.03 -9.11 7.44
N THR A 398 12.58 -10.22 6.93
CA THR A 398 13.54 -10.24 5.81
C THR A 398 13.35 -11.47 4.93
N LYS A 399 12.88 -11.29 3.69
CA LYS A 399 12.84 -12.36 2.67
C LYS A 399 14.27 -12.69 2.22
N GLN A 400 14.74 -13.93 2.42
CA GLN A 400 16.12 -14.35 2.10
C GLN A 400 16.20 -15.71 1.43
N ILE A 401 16.44 -15.77 0.12
CA ILE A 401 16.49 -17.04 -0.61
C ILE A 401 17.69 -17.90 -0.12
N PRO A 402 17.46 -19.12 0.39
CA PRO A 402 18.55 -20.03 0.78
C PRO A 402 19.43 -20.36 -0.41
N ARG A 403 20.74 -20.54 -0.18
CA ARG A 403 21.71 -20.89 -1.24
C ARG A 403 21.25 -22.08 -2.08
N THR A 404 20.67 -23.10 -1.44
CA THR A 404 20.15 -24.30 -2.11
C THR A 404 19.03 -24.00 -3.11
N ALA A 405 18.23 -22.98 -2.87
CA ALA A 405 17.17 -22.56 -3.77
C ALA A 405 17.68 -21.70 -4.93
N VAL A 406 18.72 -20.90 -4.70
CA VAL A 406 19.43 -20.17 -5.76
C VAL A 406 19.98 -21.15 -6.81
N TYR A 407 20.55 -22.27 -6.36
CA TYR A 407 20.96 -23.36 -7.26
C TYR A 407 19.81 -23.95 -8.06
N LYS A 408 18.63 -24.13 -7.46
CA LYS A 408 17.43 -24.65 -8.14
C LYS A 408 16.92 -23.65 -9.18
N LEU A 409 16.85 -22.37 -8.83
CA LEU A 409 16.43 -21.28 -9.72
C LEU A 409 17.29 -21.26 -10.99
N PHE A 410 18.61 -21.34 -10.84
CA PHE A 410 19.53 -21.39 -11.97
C PHE A 410 19.43 -22.66 -12.81
N ARG A 411 19.23 -23.80 -12.16
CA ARG A 411 18.97 -25.07 -12.88
C ARG A 411 17.66 -25.00 -13.68
N ASN A 412 16.61 -24.37 -13.14
CA ASN A 412 15.32 -24.20 -13.79
C ASN A 412 15.41 -23.25 -15.00
N MET A 413 16.31 -22.25 -14.95
CA MET A 413 16.65 -21.41 -16.11
C MET A 413 17.55 -22.12 -17.14
N GLY A 414 17.77 -23.43 -17.00
CA GLY A 414 18.50 -24.24 -17.97
C GLY A 414 20.03 -24.18 -17.85
N MET A 415 20.56 -23.54 -16.80
CA MET A 415 22.01 -23.43 -16.62
C MET A 415 22.65 -24.72 -16.11
N ARG A 416 23.74 -25.13 -16.75
CA ARG A 416 24.56 -26.28 -16.32
C ARG A 416 25.58 -25.85 -15.26
N LEU A 417 25.20 -26.06 -13.99
CA LEU A 417 26.01 -25.75 -12.81
C LEU A 417 26.98 -26.89 -12.46
N GLU A 418 27.92 -27.19 -13.35
CA GLU A 418 28.94 -28.24 -13.16
C GLU A 418 30.35 -27.66 -13.13
N GLY A 419 31.25 -28.28 -12.35
CA GLY A 419 32.67 -27.95 -12.28
C GLY A 419 32.94 -26.47 -11.98
N ARG A 420 33.58 -25.78 -12.94
CA ARG A 420 34.06 -24.40 -12.81
C ARG A 420 32.94 -23.39 -12.54
N ASN A 421 31.76 -23.60 -13.13
CA ASN A 421 30.61 -22.70 -12.99
C ASN A 421 30.02 -22.76 -11.57
N ARG A 422 29.97 -23.96 -10.99
CA ARG A 422 29.51 -24.14 -9.60
C ARG A 422 30.46 -23.48 -8.60
N GLN A 423 31.76 -23.62 -8.81
CA GLN A 423 32.76 -23.02 -7.93
C GLN A 423 32.76 -21.48 -8.02
N ALA A 424 32.65 -20.91 -9.22
CA ALA A 424 32.53 -19.47 -9.40
C ALA A 424 31.26 -18.90 -8.73
N LEU A 425 30.13 -19.62 -8.81
CA LEU A 425 28.92 -19.24 -8.10
C LEU A 425 29.09 -19.32 -6.57
N ASP A 426 29.70 -20.39 -6.04
CA ASP A 426 29.96 -20.51 -4.61
C ASP A 426 30.87 -19.38 -4.09
N ASP A 427 31.91 -19.02 -4.84
CA ASP A 427 32.83 -17.93 -4.51
C ASP A 427 32.11 -16.58 -4.48
N GLN A 428 31.24 -16.31 -5.45
CA GLN A 428 30.44 -15.08 -5.49
C GLN A 428 29.41 -15.03 -4.35
N LEU A 429 28.73 -16.13 -4.07
CA LEU A 429 27.81 -16.23 -2.94
C LEU A 429 28.52 -16.08 -1.59
N ASN A 430 29.79 -16.46 -1.49
CA ASN A 430 30.61 -16.21 -0.31
C ASN A 430 31.04 -14.74 -0.21
N ALA A 431 31.39 -14.11 -1.33
CA ALA A 431 31.74 -12.69 -1.39
C ALA A 431 30.57 -11.77 -0.97
N LEU A 432 29.33 -12.14 -1.33
CA LEU A 432 28.11 -11.43 -0.93
C LEU A 432 27.69 -11.66 0.53
N GLN A 433 28.52 -12.34 1.33
CA GLN A 433 28.23 -12.70 2.73
C GLN A 433 26.90 -13.45 2.91
N ALA A 434 26.43 -14.17 1.88
CA ALA A 434 25.17 -14.90 1.86
C ALA A 434 25.25 -16.23 2.64
N GLN A 435 25.76 -16.21 3.88
CA GLN A 435 25.85 -17.41 4.73
C GLN A 435 24.47 -17.84 5.25
N LYS A 436 23.55 -16.89 5.49
CA LYS A 436 22.18 -17.15 5.95
C LYS A 436 21.13 -17.23 4.82
N GLY A 437 21.44 -16.66 3.66
CA GLY A 437 20.54 -16.55 2.50
C GLY A 437 20.90 -15.32 1.69
N ILE A 438 20.24 -15.13 0.55
CA ILE A 438 20.39 -13.97 -0.33
C ILE A 438 19.15 -13.08 -0.17
N ASP A 439 19.36 -11.86 0.33
CA ASP A 439 18.37 -10.78 0.29
C ASP A 439 18.32 -10.16 -1.13
N PHE A 440 17.25 -9.42 -1.42
CA PHE A 440 17.03 -8.87 -2.76
C PHE A 440 18.19 -7.98 -3.28
N PRO A 441 18.84 -7.10 -2.48
CA PRO A 441 20.01 -6.35 -2.95
C PRO A 441 21.17 -7.25 -3.41
N ASN A 442 21.51 -8.29 -2.64
CA ASN A 442 22.56 -9.23 -3.05
C ASN A 442 22.12 -10.08 -4.26
N PHE A 443 20.82 -10.33 -4.43
CA PHE A 443 20.30 -10.98 -5.64
C PHE A 443 20.53 -10.12 -6.89
N LEU A 444 20.34 -8.79 -6.81
CA LEU A 444 20.63 -7.88 -7.93
C LEU A 444 22.12 -7.86 -8.28
N LEU A 445 23.00 -7.82 -7.28
CA LEU A 445 24.45 -7.93 -7.49
C LEU A 445 24.83 -9.26 -8.15
N LEU A 446 24.16 -10.35 -7.76
CA LEU A 446 24.35 -11.66 -8.38
C LEU A 446 23.88 -11.67 -9.84
N MET A 447 22.72 -11.09 -10.17
CA MET A 447 22.24 -10.97 -11.55
C MET A 447 23.19 -10.12 -12.40
N ARG A 448 23.70 -9.01 -11.85
CA ARG A 448 24.67 -8.16 -12.54
C ARG A 448 25.97 -8.90 -12.83
N TRP A 449 26.52 -9.56 -11.83
CA TRP A 449 27.72 -10.39 -11.98
C TRP A 449 27.55 -11.47 -13.05
N MET A 450 26.37 -12.11 -13.11
CA MET A 450 26.08 -13.10 -14.14
C MET A 450 26.10 -12.51 -15.55
N LEU A 451 25.57 -11.30 -15.74
CA LEU A 451 25.61 -10.60 -17.03
C LEU A 451 27.03 -10.18 -17.40
N ASP A 452 27.79 -9.63 -16.45
CA ASP A 452 29.15 -9.12 -16.68
C ASP A 452 30.14 -10.25 -17.02
N VAL A 453 29.97 -11.44 -16.43
CA VAL A 453 30.85 -12.60 -16.65
C VAL A 453 30.36 -13.48 -17.81
N ASP A 454 29.24 -13.13 -18.45
CA ASP A 454 28.53 -14.00 -19.40
C ASP A 454 28.38 -15.43 -18.83
N PHE A 455 27.95 -15.50 -17.57
CA PHE A 455 27.94 -16.74 -16.80
C PHE A 455 27.09 -17.79 -17.52
N CYS A 456 27.66 -18.97 -17.80
CA CYS A 456 27.02 -20.01 -18.63
C CYS A 456 26.63 -19.58 -20.06
N SER A 457 27.28 -18.56 -20.64
CA SER A 457 27.02 -18.08 -22.01
C SER A 457 25.59 -17.59 -22.24
N ILE A 458 25.00 -16.93 -21.24
CA ILE A 458 23.63 -16.39 -21.29
C ILE A 458 23.45 -15.41 -22.46
N SER A 459 24.47 -14.61 -22.79
CA SER A 459 24.43 -13.67 -23.93
C SER A 459 24.51 -14.38 -25.30
N SER A 460 24.97 -15.63 -25.33
CA SER A 460 25.07 -16.46 -26.54
C SER A 460 23.75 -17.15 -26.93
N SER A 461 22.68 -16.96 -26.16
CA SER A 461 21.34 -17.49 -26.49
C SER A 461 20.57 -16.65 -27.51
N LYS A 462 21.10 -15.49 -27.94
CA LYS A 462 20.60 -14.79 -29.13
C LYS A 462 21.17 -15.43 -30.40
N GLN A 463 20.29 -16.17 -31.07
CA GLN A 463 20.37 -16.80 -32.40
C GLN A 463 20.79 -18.28 -32.46
N PRO A 464 19.83 -19.23 -32.49
CA PRO A 464 19.92 -20.32 -33.46
C PRO A 464 19.63 -19.74 -34.85
N GLY A 465 20.57 -19.96 -35.77
CA GLY A 465 20.62 -19.31 -37.07
C GLY A 465 19.45 -19.60 -38.04
N THR A 466 19.50 -18.77 -39.10
CA THR A 466 18.75 -18.72 -40.37
C THR A 466 17.32 -18.20 -40.33
#